data_AF-A0A9D6YZP3-F1
#
_entry.id   AF-A0A9D6YZP3-F1
#
_cell.length_a   1.000
_cell.length_b   1.000
_cell.length_c   1.000
_cell.angle_alpha   90.00
_cell.angle_beta   90.00
_cell.angle_gamma   90.00
#
_symmetry.space_group_name_H-M   'P 1'
#
loop_
_entity.id
_entity.type
_entity.pdbx_description
1 polymer ?
#
loop_
_entity_poly.entity_id
_entity_poly.type
_entity_poly.pdbx_seq_one_letter_code
_entity_poly.pdbx_strand_id
1 'polypeptide(L)'
;MSGRIFSSQVGMAVEALLYEHAGEAVRCLTCERRCELLPGEQGWCRTRENKDGRIRTLTWGMVSSLAADPIEKKPLYHFHPGSLVFT
;
A
#
# COMPACT_ATOMS: atom_id res chain seq x y z
N MET A 1 -8.81 25.95 7.35
CA MET A 1 -8.46 25.87 5.91
C MET A 1 -7.94 24.47 5.60
N SER A 2 -8.80 23.44 5.59
CA SER A 2 -9.40 22.85 4.39
C SER A 2 -8.45 22.68 3.20
N GLY A 3 -7.29 22.05 3.42
CA GLY A 3 -6.45 21.51 2.35
C GLY A 3 -6.98 20.15 1.90
N ARG A 4 -7.94 20.14 0.97
CA ARG A 4 -8.29 18.93 0.21
C ARG A 4 -7.14 18.61 -0.74
N ILE A 5 -6.18 17.78 -0.30
CA ILE A 5 -5.13 17.22 -1.16
C ILE A 5 -5.50 15.78 -1.60
N PHE A 6 -6.59 15.21 -1.09
CA PHE A 6 -7.13 13.94 -1.60
C PHE A 6 -8.03 14.15 -2.84
N SER A 7 -7.47 14.73 -3.90
CA SER A 7 -8.15 14.76 -5.20
C SER A 7 -7.88 13.46 -5.96
N SER A 8 -8.72 12.46 -5.68
CA SER A 8 -9.29 11.46 -6.62
C SER A 8 -8.47 10.64 -7.62
N GLN A 9 -7.16 10.84 -7.84
CA GLN A 9 -6.38 10.04 -8.80
C GLN A 9 -4.91 10.05 -8.39
N VAL A 10 -4.35 8.93 -7.91
CA VAL A 10 -3.00 8.38 -8.21
C VAL A 10 -2.78 7.21 -7.25
N GLY A 11 -3.14 6.03 -7.72
CA GLY A 11 -2.98 4.75 -7.02
C GLY A 11 -3.83 3.77 -7.78
N MET A 12 -3.23 3.00 -8.69
CA MET A 12 -3.98 1.97 -9.41
C MET A 12 -4.40 0.94 -8.38
N ALA A 13 -5.66 1.00 -7.93
CA ALA A 13 -6.21 0.02 -7.02
C ALA A 13 -6.19 -1.33 -7.73
N VAL A 14 -5.22 -2.17 -7.40
CA VAL A 14 -5.05 -3.50 -7.99
C VAL A 14 -5.82 -4.52 -7.16
N GLU A 15 -6.31 -5.55 -7.82
CA GLU A 15 -6.91 -6.69 -7.13
C GLU A 15 -5.84 -7.40 -6.28
N ALA A 16 -6.17 -7.71 -5.03
CA ALA A 16 -5.30 -8.44 -4.12
C ALA A 16 -5.30 -9.93 -4.49
N LEU A 17 -4.17 -10.60 -4.34
CA LEU A 17 -4.04 -12.02 -4.70
C LEU A 17 -4.51 -12.98 -3.61
N LEU A 18 -4.47 -12.53 -2.34
CA LEU A 18 -4.64 -13.39 -1.17
C LEU A 18 -5.96 -13.08 -0.46
N TYR A 19 -7.04 -13.66 -0.95
CA TYR A 19 -8.34 -13.63 -0.30
C TYR A 19 -9.20 -14.83 -0.70
N GLU A 20 -10.21 -15.14 0.10
CA GLU A 20 -11.22 -16.15 -0.18
C GLU A 20 -12.63 -15.57 0.01
N HIS A 21 -13.60 -16.07 -0.73
CA HIS A 21 -15.00 -15.71 -0.52
C HIS A 21 -15.54 -16.40 0.74
N ALA A 22 -16.20 -15.64 1.60
CA ALA A 22 -16.75 -16.09 2.87
C ALA A 22 -18.23 -15.65 2.98
N GLY A 23 -19.09 -16.30 2.19
CA GLY A 23 -20.52 -15.94 2.11
C GLY A 23 -20.72 -14.58 1.47
N GLU A 24 -21.39 -13.66 2.19
CA GLU A 24 -21.59 -12.28 1.75
C GLU A 24 -20.34 -11.40 1.93
N ALA A 25 -19.37 -11.89 2.69
CA ALA A 25 -18.10 -11.22 2.93
C ALA A 25 -16.95 -11.83 2.10
N VAL A 26 -15.82 -11.15 2.11
CA VAL A 26 -14.56 -11.64 1.58
C VAL A 26 -13.54 -11.64 2.71
N ARG A 27 -12.89 -12.79 2.93
CA ARG A 27 -11.86 -12.91 3.96
C ARG A 27 -10.49 -12.60 3.35
N CYS A 28 -9.87 -11.53 3.83
CA CYS A 28 -8.51 -11.14 3.45
C CYS A 28 -7.49 -12.08 4.09
N LEU A 29 -6.61 -12.69 3.30
CA LEU A 29 -5.59 -13.63 3.81
C LEU A 29 -4.17 -13.04 3.77
N THR A 30 -4.04 -11.72 3.54
CA THR A 30 -2.72 -11.10 3.36
C THR A 30 -1.95 -10.92 4.68
N CYS A 31 -2.64 -10.77 5.81
CA CYS A 31 -2.01 -10.71 7.13
C CYS A 31 -2.73 -11.63 8.12
N GLU A 32 -2.14 -11.81 9.29
CA GLU A 32 -2.61 -12.70 10.36
C GLU A 32 -3.98 -12.34 10.92
N ARG A 33 -4.44 -11.09 10.73
CA ARG A 33 -5.75 -10.63 11.23
C ARG A 33 -6.94 -11.22 10.51
N ARG A 34 -6.75 -11.70 9.28
CA ARG A 34 -7.78 -12.39 8.50
C ARG A 34 -9.14 -11.66 8.46
N CYS A 35 -9.12 -10.34 8.23
CA CYS A 35 -10.34 -9.53 8.25
C CYS A 35 -11.39 -10.07 7.27
N GLU A 36 -12.62 -10.23 7.74
CA GLU A 36 -13.80 -10.47 6.90
C GLU A 36 -14.43 -9.13 6.56
N LEU A 37 -14.57 -8.86 5.27
CA LEU A 37 -15.00 -7.57 4.76
C LEU A 37 -16.31 -7.73 3.99
N LEU A 38 -17.37 -7.06 4.42
CA LEU A 38 -18.58 -6.91 3.62
C LEU A 38 -18.31 -5.98 2.43
N PRO A 39 -19.17 -5.99 1.39
CA PRO A 39 -19.02 -5.09 0.25
C PRO A 39 -18.97 -3.61 0.71
N GLY A 40 -17.94 -2.89 0.25
CA GLY A 40 -17.66 -1.51 0.64
C GLY A 40 -16.88 -1.34 1.95
N GLU A 41 -16.59 -2.42 2.68
CA GLU A 41 -15.79 -2.35 3.89
C GLU A 41 -14.29 -2.38 3.62
N GLN A 42 -13.55 -1.71 4.50
CA GLN A 42 -12.10 -1.70 4.52
C GLN A 42 -11.58 -2.54 5.68
N GLY A 43 -10.47 -3.24 5.43
CA GLY A 43 -9.78 -3.97 6.49
C GLY A 43 -9.18 -3.04 7.53
N TRP A 44 -8.76 -3.61 8.66
CA TRP A 44 -8.18 -2.83 9.75
C TRP A 44 -6.98 -1.99 9.32
N CYS A 45 -6.21 -2.47 8.34
CA CYS A 45 -5.09 -1.75 7.75
C CYS A 45 -5.48 -0.49 6.95
N ARG A 46 -6.75 -0.32 6.57
CA ARG A 46 -7.27 0.75 5.69
C ARG A 46 -6.62 0.86 4.31
N THR A 47 -5.81 -0.14 3.93
CA THR A 47 -5.16 -0.20 2.62
C THR A 47 -5.79 -1.25 1.71
N ARG A 48 -6.79 -1.99 2.20
CA ARG A 48 -7.52 -3.02 1.46
C ARG A 48 -9.02 -2.84 1.65
N GLU A 49 -9.75 -2.88 0.56
CA GLU A 49 -11.20 -2.67 0.49
C GLU A 49 -11.85 -3.82 -0.26
N ASN A 50 -12.99 -4.32 0.23
CA ASN A 50 -13.84 -5.19 -0.58
C ASN A 50 -14.69 -4.33 -1.53
N LYS A 51 -14.36 -4.36 -2.82
CA LYS A 51 -15.12 -3.70 -3.87
C LYS A 51 -15.76 -4.75 -4.77
N ASP A 52 -17.08 -4.81 -4.74
CA ASP A 52 -17.89 -5.71 -5.56
C ASP A 52 -17.50 -7.20 -5.38
N GLY A 53 -17.21 -7.62 -4.15
CA GLY A 53 -16.81 -8.98 -3.82
C GLY A 53 -15.34 -9.30 -4.08
N ARG A 54 -14.52 -8.31 -4.44
CA ARG A 54 -13.08 -8.49 -4.67
C ARG A 54 -12.28 -7.58 -3.76
N ILE A 55 -11.21 -8.09 -3.16
CA ILE A 55 -10.32 -7.23 -2.39
C ILE A 55 -9.43 -6.43 -3.32
N ARG A 56 -9.46 -5.10 -3.19
CA ARG A 56 -8.54 -4.18 -3.86
C ARG A 56 -7.52 -3.61 -2.89
N THR A 57 -6.26 -3.56 -3.30
CA THR A 57 -5.18 -2.87 -2.58
C THR A 57 -5.15 -1.41 -3.02
N LEU A 58 -5.52 -0.51 -2.10
CA LEU A 58 -5.66 0.92 -2.35
C LEU A 58 -4.32 1.63 -2.48
N THR A 59 -3.26 1.08 -1.90
CA THR A 59 -1.94 1.72 -1.79
C THR A 59 -0.89 1.14 -2.72
N TRP A 60 -1.29 0.37 -3.73
CA TRP A 60 -0.33 -0.22 -4.65
C TRP A 60 0.39 0.86 -5.46
N GLY A 61 1.72 0.79 -5.47
CA GLY A 61 2.57 1.78 -6.14
C GLY A 61 2.61 3.16 -5.47
N MET A 62 1.96 3.34 -4.32
CA MET A 62 2.04 4.60 -3.58
C MET A 62 3.31 4.63 -2.73
N VAL A 63 4.16 5.61 -2.99
CA VAL A 63 5.41 5.84 -2.26
C VAL A 63 5.15 6.83 -1.14
N SER A 64 5.47 6.45 0.11
CA SER A 64 5.29 7.34 1.28
C SER A 64 6.29 8.48 1.30
N SER A 65 7.51 8.24 0.81
CA SER A 65 8.63 9.18 0.77
C SER A 65 9.68 8.67 -0.20
N LEU A 66 10.39 9.58 -0.86
CA LEU A 66 11.53 9.26 -1.72
C LEU A 66 12.63 10.27 -1.43
N ALA A 67 13.82 9.82 -1.06
CA ALA A 67 14.97 10.68 -0.85
C ALA A 67 16.20 10.14 -1.60
N ALA A 68 16.87 11.03 -2.34
CA ALA A 68 18.18 10.76 -2.90
C ALA A 68 19.23 11.35 -1.96
N ASP A 69 19.85 10.50 -1.15
CA ASP A 69 20.92 10.90 -0.23
C ASP A 69 22.29 10.49 -0.83
N PRO A 70 23.39 11.19 -0.47
CA PRO A 70 24.74 10.70 -0.79
C PRO A 70 25.01 9.33 -0.16
N ILE A 71 25.74 8.47 -0.88
CA ILE A 71 26.05 7.10 -0.44
C ILE A 71 26.81 7.07 0.90
N GLU A 72 27.54 8.14 1.22
CA GLU A 72 28.31 8.32 2.46
C GLU A 72 27.43 8.42 3.72
N LYS A 73 26.14 8.73 3.57
CA LYS A 73 25.18 8.72 4.69
C LYS A 73 24.81 7.31 5.13
N LYS A 74 25.05 6.30 4.28
CA LYS A 74 24.82 4.88 4.56
C LYS A 74 26.10 4.23 5.10
N PRO A 75 26.04 3.06 5.75
CA PRO A 75 27.22 2.30 6.17
C PRO A 75 27.95 1.65 4.97
N LEU A 76 28.17 2.41 3.89
CA LEU A 76 28.73 1.99 2.60
C LEU A 76 29.69 3.05 2.03
N TYR A 77 30.44 3.75 2.89
CA TYR A 77 31.23 4.94 2.52
C TYR A 77 32.24 4.70 1.38
N HIS A 78 32.82 3.50 1.28
CA HIS A 78 33.80 3.16 0.25
C HIS A 78 33.19 2.55 -1.01
N PHE A 79 31.86 2.39 -1.06
CA PHE A 79 31.18 1.85 -2.22
C PHE A 79 30.70 2.99 -3.12
N HIS A 80 31.33 3.13 -4.28
CA HIS A 80 31.00 4.14 -5.30
C HIS A 80 30.86 5.59 -4.75
N PRO A 81 31.92 6.19 -4.17
CA PRO A 81 31.86 7.52 -3.55
C PRO A 81 31.33 8.63 -4.47
N GLY A 82 30.64 9.61 -3.88
CA GLY A 82 30.04 10.75 -4.58
C GLY A 82 28.75 10.43 -5.35
N SER A 83 28.24 9.20 -5.28
CA SER A 83 26.97 8.80 -5.89
C SER A 83 25.76 9.08 -4.99
N LEU A 84 24.59 9.14 -5.61
CA LEU A 84 23.30 9.24 -4.93
C LEU A 84 22.65 7.87 -4.81
N VAL A 85 21.98 7.63 -3.68
CA VAL A 85 21.22 6.41 -3.41
C VAL A 85 19.81 6.75 -2.93
N PHE A 86 18.82 6.00 -3.42
CA PHE A 86 17.45 6.10 -2.93
C PHE A 86 17.32 5.46 -1.56
N THR A 87 16.65 6.17 -0.65
CA THR A 87 16.27 5.71 0.70
C THR A 87 14.77 5.76 0.87
#